data_AF-A0A840P6H8-F1
#
_entry.id   AF-A0A840P6H8-F1
#
_cell.length_a   1.000
_cell.length_b   1.000
_cell.length_c   1.000
_cell.angle_alpha   90.00
_cell.angle_beta   90.00
_cell.angle_gamma   90.00
#
_symmetry.space_group_name_H-M   'P 1'
#
loop_
_entity.id
_entity.type
_entity.pdbx_description
1 polymer ?
#
loop_
_entity_poly.entity_id
_entity_poly.type
_entity_poly.pdbx_seq_one_letter_code
_entity_poly.pdbx_strand_id
1 'polypeptide(L)'
;MSSNVSKAVRPANTGAFFLQAVVSFAVSAGAIGLGIAYLPVAAWVRAFLAVGTLYLVTSTFTLAKCVRDRQEASEVTTRIDQARLEKLLAEHDPFKPV
;
A
#
# COMPACT_ATOMS: atom_id res chain seq x y z
N MET A 1 21.13 13.08 -29.57
CA MET A 1 19.74 13.61 -29.56
C MET A 1 19.01 12.94 -28.40
N SER A 2 18.84 13.64 -27.28
CA SER A 2 18.36 13.13 -25.99
C SER A 2 16.90 12.73 -26.00
N SER A 3 16.58 11.50 -25.61
CA SER A 3 15.23 11.12 -25.17
C SER A 3 15.23 10.97 -23.65
N ASN A 4 14.60 11.94 -23.01
CA ASN A 4 14.33 12.04 -21.57
C ASN A 4 13.82 10.72 -20.98
N VAL A 5 14.56 10.20 -19.99
CA VAL A 5 14.09 9.15 -19.09
C VAL A 5 12.87 9.69 -18.35
N SER A 6 11.71 9.15 -18.70
CA SER A 6 10.41 9.52 -18.14
C SER A 6 10.43 9.41 -16.61
N LYS A 7 10.43 10.56 -15.92
CA LYS A 7 10.05 10.64 -14.51
C LYS A 7 8.55 10.37 -14.40
N ALA A 8 8.17 9.11 -14.33
CA ALA A 8 6.86 8.75 -13.80
C ALA A 8 6.90 8.92 -12.27
N VAL A 9 6.81 10.19 -11.82
CA VAL A 9 6.45 10.49 -10.43
C VAL A 9 5.07 9.88 -10.22
N ARG A 10 5.00 8.81 -9.43
CA ARG A 10 3.73 8.15 -9.10
C ARG A 10 2.75 9.17 -8.52
N PRO A 11 1.46 9.12 -8.86
CA PRO A 11 0.49 10.07 -8.38
C PRO A 11 0.45 9.98 -6.85
N ALA A 12 0.76 11.09 -6.18
CA ALA A 12 0.45 11.24 -4.78
C ALA A 12 -1.07 11.14 -4.68
N ASN A 13 -1.58 10.05 -4.09
CA ASN A 13 -3.01 9.95 -3.79
C ASN A 13 -3.37 11.17 -2.95
N THR A 14 -4.13 12.09 -3.56
CA THR A 14 -4.61 13.30 -2.92
C THR A 14 -5.41 12.91 -1.68
N GLY A 15 -5.31 13.69 -0.59
CA GLY A 15 -5.98 13.37 0.68
C GLY A 15 -7.49 13.09 0.55
N ALA A 16 -8.12 13.59 -0.51
CA ALA A 16 -9.50 13.28 -0.89
C ALA A 16 -9.75 11.80 -1.17
N PHE A 17 -8.88 11.11 -1.92
CA PHE A 17 -9.03 9.67 -2.21
C PHE A 17 -8.82 8.81 -0.97
N PHE A 18 -7.91 9.22 -0.08
CA PHE A 18 -7.73 8.56 1.21
C PHE A 18 -8.98 8.69 2.08
N LEU A 19 -9.53 9.90 2.18
CA LEU A 19 -10.76 10.15 2.92
C LEU A 19 -11.93 9.33 2.37
N GLN A 20 -12.10 9.28 1.05
CA GLN A 20 -13.12 8.46 0.40
C GLN A 20 -12.96 6.98 0.78
N ALA A 21 -11.74 6.44 0.73
CA ALA A 21 -11.48 5.05 1.08
C ALA A 21 -11.84 4.74 2.54
N VAL A 22 -11.52 5.65 3.48
CA VAL A 22 -11.89 5.52 4.90
C VAL A 22 -13.40 5.55 5.07
N VAL A 23 -14.10 6.47 4.40
CA VAL A 23 -15.57 6.56 4.46
C VAL A 23 -16.22 5.31 3.87
N SER A 24 -15.80 4.85 2.69
CA SER A 24 -16.32 3.62 2.07
C SER A 24 -16.11 2.39 2.95
N PHE A 25 -14.93 2.29 3.59
CA PHE A 25 -14.65 1.22 4.53
C PHE A 25 -15.57 1.29 5.76
N ALA A 26 -15.76 2.46 6.36
CA ALA A 26 -16.63 2.65 7.52
C ALA A 26 -18.09 2.29 7.19
N VAL A 27 -18.59 2.71 6.03
CA VAL A 27 -19.95 2.36 5.56
C VAL A 27 -20.09 0.85 5.37
N SER A 28 -19.11 0.21 4.72
CA SER A 28 -19.13 -1.24 4.49
C SER A 28 -19.05 -2.05 5.79
N ALA A 29 -18.13 -1.68 6.70
CA ALA A 29 -18.01 -2.31 8.02
C ALA A 29 -19.28 -2.12 8.86
N GLY A 30 -19.88 -0.92 8.81
CA GLY A 30 -21.16 -0.63 9.45
C GLY A 30 -22.31 -1.46 8.87
N ALA A 31 -22.38 -1.61 7.55
CA ALA A 31 -23.38 -2.44 6.88
C ALA A 31 -23.29 -3.91 7.30
N ILE A 32 -22.09 -4.49 7.38
CA ILE A 32 -21.90 -5.85 7.92
C ILE A 32 -22.30 -5.92 9.39
N GLY A 33 -21.88 -4.95 10.21
CA GLY A 33 -22.25 -4.89 11.63
C GLY A 33 -23.76 -4.85 11.85
N LEU A 34 -24.47 -4.03 11.07
CA LEU A 34 -25.93 -3.99 11.07
C LEU A 34 -26.54 -5.31 10.59
N GLY A 35 -26.00 -5.91 9.52
CA GLY A 35 -26.41 -7.23 9.04
C GLY A 35 -26.31 -8.31 10.13
N ILE A 36 -25.21 -8.34 10.88
CA ILE A 36 -25.03 -9.26 12.01
C ILE A 36 -25.99 -8.93 13.16
N ALA A 37 -26.35 -7.66 13.36
CA ALA A 37 -27.27 -7.25 14.41
C ALA A 37 -28.72 -7.68 14.13
N TYR A 38 -29.18 -7.56 12.88
CA TYR A 38 -30.54 -7.91 12.46
C TYR A 38 -30.72 -9.39 12.06
N LEU A 39 -29.65 -10.19 12.06
CA LEU A 39 -29.71 -11.60 11.69
C LEU A 39 -30.52 -12.41 12.72
N PRO A 40 -31.59 -13.12 12.33
CA PRO A 40 -32.43 -13.89 13.24
C PRO A 40 -31.79 -15.25 13.59
N VAL A 41 -30.66 -15.20 14.31
CA VAL A 41 -29.91 -16.39 14.74
C VAL A 41 -29.55 -16.29 16.23
N ALA A 42 -29.10 -17.41 16.80
CA ALA A 42 -28.66 -17.46 18.19
C ALA A 42 -27.52 -16.45 18.48
N ALA A 43 -27.52 -15.90 19.70
CA ALA A 43 -26.56 -14.88 20.11
C ALA A 43 -25.09 -15.32 19.94
N TRP A 44 -24.79 -16.61 20.17
CA TRP A 44 -23.43 -17.13 20.02
C TRP A 44 -22.95 -17.11 18.56
N VAL A 45 -23.83 -17.38 17.59
CA VAL A 45 -23.50 -17.33 16.15
C VAL A 45 -23.21 -15.87 15.76
N ARG A 46 -24.01 -14.93 16.25
CA ARG A 46 -23.77 -13.49 16.02
C ARG A 46 -22.43 -13.05 16.60
N ALA A 47 -22.08 -13.50 17.81
CA ALA A 47 -20.80 -13.20 18.42
C ALA A 47 -19.63 -13.79 17.61
N PHE A 48 -19.74 -15.04 17.15
CA PHE A 48 -18.74 -15.67 16.29
C PHE A 48 -18.53 -14.89 14.98
N LEU A 49 -19.61 -14.50 14.30
CA LEU A 49 -19.54 -13.71 13.07
C LEU A 49 -18.94 -12.31 13.31
N ALA A 50 -19.29 -11.68 14.43
CA ALA A 50 -18.75 -10.37 14.80
C ALA A 50 -17.23 -10.45 15.05
N VAL A 51 -16.78 -11.39 15.88
CA VAL A 51 -15.36 -11.59 16.18
C VAL A 51 -14.58 -12.00 14.91
N GLY A 52 -15.13 -12.93 14.12
CA GLY A 52 -14.53 -13.35 12.85
C GLY A 52 -14.35 -12.19 11.87
N THR A 53 -15.37 -11.34 11.73
CA THR A 53 -15.30 -10.15 10.87
C THR A 53 -14.27 -9.13 11.37
N LEU A 54 -14.27 -8.83 12.68
CA LEU A 54 -13.30 -7.91 13.28
C LEU A 54 -11.86 -8.41 13.12
N TYR A 55 -11.62 -9.70 13.35
CA TYR A 55 -10.31 -10.31 13.19
C TYR A 55 -9.86 -10.32 11.72
N LEU A 56 -10.76 -10.67 10.80
CA LEU A 56 -10.49 -10.65 9.37
C LEU A 56 -10.06 -9.25 8.91
N VAL A 57 -10.86 -8.22 9.24
CA VAL A 57 -10.55 -6.81 8.96
C VAL A 57 -9.18 -6.41 9.51
N THR A 58 -8.91 -6.74 10.78
CA THR A 58 -7.63 -6.41 11.44
C THR A 58 -6.46 -7.07 10.72
N SER A 59 -6.57 -8.36 10.40
CA SER A 59 -5.53 -9.12 9.70
C SER A 59 -5.29 -8.60 8.27
N THR A 60 -6.34 -8.20 7.55
CA THR A 60 -6.24 -7.61 6.22
C THR A 60 -5.48 -6.28 6.27
N PHE A 61 -5.73 -5.42 7.27
CA PHE A 61 -4.97 -4.18 7.43
C PHE A 61 -3.50 -4.43 7.77
N THR A 62 -3.20 -5.41 8.60
CA THR A 62 -1.81 -5.81 8.90
C THR A 62 -1.12 -6.31 7.64
N LEU A 63 -1.77 -7.18 6.87
CA LEU A 63 -1.24 -7.68 5.60
C LEU A 63 -1.02 -6.52 4.60
N ALA A 64 -1.97 -5.59 4.50
CA ALA A 64 -1.84 -4.41 3.65
C ALA A 64 -0.64 -3.53 4.03
N LYS A 65 -0.36 -3.37 5.34
CA LYS A 65 0.87 -2.70 5.81
C LYS A 65 2.10 -3.47 5.36
N CYS A 66 2.19 -4.77 5.64
CA CYS A 66 3.34 -5.57 5.21
C CYS A 66 3.60 -5.53 3.70
N VAL A 67 2.55 -5.46 2.87
CA VAL A 67 2.68 -5.30 1.42
C VAL A 67 3.23 -3.93 1.06
N ARG A 68 2.73 -2.85 1.69
CA ARG A 68 3.25 -1.49 1.49
C ARG A 68 4.70 -1.37 1.95
N ASP A 69 5.04 -1.88 3.13
CA ASP A 69 6.39 -1.84 3.68
C ASP A 69 7.38 -2.54 2.74
N ARG A 70 6.96 -3.65 2.08
CA ARG A 70 7.76 -4.33 1.06
C ARG A 70 7.95 -3.50 -0.21
N GLN A 71 6.93 -2.78 -0.67
CA GLN A 71 7.03 -1.89 -1.82
C GLN A 71 7.98 -0.72 -1.55
N GLU A 72 7.89 -0.12 -0.36
CA GLU A 72 8.77 0.98 0.07
C GLU A 72 10.23 0.52 0.20
N ALA A 73 10.49 -0.64 0.81
CA ALA A 73 11.84 -1.21 0.90
C ALA A 73 12.46 -1.49 -0.48
N SER A 74 11.66 -1.98 -1.44
CA SER A 74 12.10 -2.22 -2.82
C SER A 74 12.48 -0.92 -3.52
N GLU A 75 11.67 0.14 -3.38
CA GLU A 75 11.95 1.43 -4.02
C GLU A 75 13.23 2.09 -3.50
N VAL A 76 13.47 2.03 -2.19
CA VAL A 76 14.68 2.60 -1.57
C VAL A 76 15.94 1.90 -2.09
N THR A 77 15.91 0.57 -2.18
CA THR A 77 17.05 -0.22 -2.66
C THR A 77 17.40 0.15 -4.10
N THR A 78 16.40 0.26 -4.99
CA THR A 78 16.63 0.66 -6.39
C THR A 78 17.24 2.06 -6.52
N ARG A 79 16.86 3.02 -5.67
CA ARG A 79 17.45 4.37 -5.69
C ARG A 79 18.92 4.37 -5.25
N ILE A 80 19.26 3.56 -4.25
CA ILE A 80 20.65 3.42 -3.78
C ILE A 80 21.51 2.77 -4.86
N ASP A 81 21.00 1.72 -5.51
CA ASP A 81 21.71 1.06 -6.61
C ASP A 81 21.95 2.03 -7.77
N GLN A 82 20.96 2.83 -8.16
CA GLN A 82 21.14 3.87 -9.18
C GLN A 82 22.21 4.89 -8.79
N ALA A 83 22.18 5.42 -7.57
CA ALA A 83 23.18 6.40 -7.12
C ALA A 83 24.60 5.79 -7.03
N ARG A 84 24.71 4.53 -6.63
CA ARG A 84 26.00 3.80 -6.63
C ARG A 84 26.50 3.57 -8.04
N LEU A 85 25.63 3.18 -8.95
CA LEU A 85 25.96 2.92 -10.35
C LEU A 85 26.37 4.22 -11.05
N GLU A 86 25.69 5.33 -10.77
CA GLU A 86 26.08 6.67 -11.22
C GLU A 86 27.45 7.09 -10.68
N LYS A 87 27.74 6.80 -9.39
CA LYS A 87 29.07 7.04 -8.83
C LYS A 87 30.15 6.19 -9.49
N LEU A 88 29.91 4.90 -9.72
CA LEU A 88 30.85 4.01 -10.40
C LEU A 88 31.12 4.47 -11.84
N LEU A 89 30.09 4.92 -12.56
CA LEU A 89 30.23 5.50 -13.90
C LEU A 89 30.95 6.86 -13.90
N ALA A 90 30.83 7.64 -12.82
CA ALA A 90 31.54 8.91 -12.68
C ALA A 90 33.03 8.70 -12.31
N GLU A 91 33.34 7.67 -11.53
CA GLU A 91 34.69 7.35 -11.07
C GLU A 91 35.48 6.53 -12.11
N HIS A 92 34.81 5.66 -12.86
CA HIS A 92 35.32 5.09 -14.10
C HIS A 92 34.69 5.84 -15.27
N ASP A 93 35.36 6.91 -15.74
CA ASP A 93 35.01 7.61 -16.98
C ASP A 93 35.75 6.97 -18.18
N PRO A 94 35.13 6.02 -18.91
CA PRO A 94 35.72 5.40 -20.10
C PRO A 94 35.73 6.31 -21.33
N PHE A 95 35.28 7.57 -21.23
CA PHE A 95 35.15 8.50 -22.36
C PHE A 95 36.13 9.67 -22.34
N LYS A 96 37.18 9.65 -21.51
CA LYS A 96 38.34 10.52 -21.77
C LYS A 96 39.04 10.06 -23.05
N PRO A 97 38.97 10.82 -24.17
CA PRO A 97 39.86 10.58 -25.28
C PRO A 97 41.26 11.01 -24.84
N VAL A 98 42.26 10.17 -25.11
CA VAL A 98 43.67 10.57 -25.08
C VAL A 98 43.94 11.68 -26.08
#